data_AF-A0A527X325-F1
#
_entry.id   AF-A0A527X325-F1
#
_cell.length_a   1.000
_cell.length_b   1.000
_cell.length_c   1.000
_cell.angle_alpha   90.00
_cell.angle_beta   90.00
_cell.angle_gamma   90.00
#
_symmetry.space_group_name_H-M   'P 1'
#
loop_
_entity.id
_entity.type
_entity.pdbx_description
1 polymer ?
#
loop_
_entity_poly.entity_id
_entity_poly.type
_entity_poly.pdbx_seq_one_letter_code
_entity_poly.pdbx_strand_id
1 'polypeptide(L)'
;MATDAELPLTGLVVVDMSQFLSGPYCSLRLLDLGARVIKIERPDGGDLSRRLYLSDTEIGGDSTIFHAINRGKESLAIDLKNEADLAALRGLIAKADVLIQNFRPGVIERL
;
A
#
# COMPACT_ATOMS: atom_id res chain seq x y z
N MET A 1 -1.02 -28.25 19.38
CA MET A 1 -0.14 -27.40 18.55
C MET A 1 -0.72 -27.42 17.16
N ALA A 2 -1.35 -26.33 16.73
CA ALA A 2 -1.79 -26.22 15.34
C ALA A 2 -0.52 -26.29 14.47
N THR A 3 -0.53 -27.15 13.47
CA THR A 3 0.43 -27.07 12.36
C THR A 3 0.46 -25.61 11.90
N ASP A 4 1.65 -25.03 11.68
CA ASP A 4 1.82 -23.77 10.95
C ASP A 4 1.13 -23.94 9.59
N ALA A 5 -0.17 -23.67 9.55
CA ALA A 5 -0.95 -23.73 8.34
C ALA A 5 -0.58 -22.46 7.60
N GLU A 6 0.27 -22.62 6.60
CA GLU A 6 0.63 -21.57 5.67
C GLU A 6 -0.63 -20.79 5.27
N LEU A 7 -0.62 -19.48 5.52
CA LEU A 7 -1.76 -18.63 5.24
C LEU A 7 -2.08 -18.69 3.73
N PRO A 8 -3.35 -18.59 3.31
CA PRO A 8 -3.77 -18.96 1.96
C PRO A 8 -3.16 -18.11 0.83
N LEU A 9 -2.61 -16.93 1.12
CA LEU A 9 -1.93 -16.06 0.17
C LEU A 9 -0.43 -15.94 0.43
N THR A 10 0.15 -16.86 1.20
CA THR A 10 1.60 -16.90 1.42
C THR A 10 2.33 -17.02 0.09
N GLY A 11 3.43 -16.28 -0.05
CA GLY A 11 4.24 -16.23 -1.26
C GLY A 11 3.78 -15.21 -2.30
N LEU A 12 2.56 -14.67 -2.19
CA LEU A 12 2.08 -13.63 -3.09
C LEU A 12 2.65 -12.26 -2.74
N VAL A 13 2.98 -11.48 -3.76
CA VAL A 13 3.43 -10.09 -3.66
C VAL A 13 2.36 -9.14 -4.20
N VAL A 14 1.93 -8.20 -3.37
CA VAL A 14 0.93 -7.18 -3.70
C VAL A 14 1.60 -5.81 -3.70
N VAL A 15 1.44 -5.07 -4.80
CA VAL A 15 1.80 -3.65 -4.88
C VAL A 15 0.53 -2.82 -4.69
N ASP A 16 0.51 -2.04 -3.61
CA ASP A 16 -0.62 -1.19 -3.23
C ASP A 16 -0.31 0.29 -3.52
N MET A 17 -0.79 0.80 -4.66
CA MET A 17 -0.71 2.21 -5.04
C MET A 17 -1.94 3.01 -4.59
N SER A 18 -2.84 2.41 -3.82
CA SER A 18 -4.10 3.03 -3.44
C SER A 18 -3.97 3.97 -2.24
N GLN A 19 -4.96 4.84 -2.10
CA GLN A 19 -5.01 5.89 -1.10
C GLN A 19 -6.34 5.87 -0.34
N PHE A 20 -6.37 6.54 0.82
CA PHE A 20 -7.55 6.59 1.69
C PHE A 20 -7.98 5.19 2.17
N LEU A 21 -9.24 4.79 1.94
CA LEU A 21 -9.83 3.65 2.63
C LEU A 21 -10.00 2.41 1.75
N SER A 22 -10.66 2.51 0.60
CA SER A 22 -11.15 1.33 -0.14
C SER A 22 -10.03 0.38 -0.59
N GLY A 23 -9.02 0.91 -1.28
CA GLY A 23 -7.88 0.13 -1.72
C GLY A 23 -6.99 -0.32 -0.57
N PRO A 24 -6.62 0.57 0.38
CA PRO A 24 -5.78 0.15 1.51
C PRO A 24 -6.45 -0.90 2.40
N TYR A 25 -7.77 -0.85 2.56
CA TYR A 25 -8.51 -1.89 3.27
C TYR A 25 -8.50 -3.23 2.51
N CYS A 26 -8.65 -3.21 1.19
CA CYS A 26 -8.52 -4.42 0.37
C CYS A 26 -7.15 -5.08 0.53
N SER A 27 -6.07 -4.31 0.36
CA SER A 27 -4.71 -4.84 0.47
C SER A 27 -4.38 -5.29 1.91
N LEU A 28 -4.94 -4.64 2.93
CA LEU A 28 -4.84 -5.12 4.32
C LEU A 28 -5.45 -6.52 4.49
N ARG A 29 -6.58 -6.81 3.83
CA ARG A 29 -7.17 -8.16 3.87
C ARG A 29 -6.31 -9.20 3.16
N LEU A 30 -5.63 -8.83 2.08
CA LEU A 30 -4.66 -9.73 1.44
C LEU A 30 -3.47 -10.00 2.36
N LEU A 31 -2.99 -8.98 3.07
CA LEU A 31 -1.94 -9.12 4.08
C LEU A 31 -2.36 -10.03 5.23
N ASP A 32 -3.58 -9.83 5.76
CA ASP A 32 -4.14 -10.67 6.83
C ASP A 32 -4.23 -12.15 6.43
N LEU A 33 -4.30 -12.43 5.12
CA LEU A 33 -4.32 -13.76 4.52
C LEU A 33 -2.94 -14.25 4.07
N GLY A 34 -1.86 -13.56 4.40
CA GLY A 34 -0.47 -14.02 4.23
C GLY A 34 0.31 -13.38 3.08
N ALA A 35 -0.30 -12.50 2.29
CA ALA A 35 0.42 -11.84 1.20
C ALA A 35 1.43 -10.80 1.72
N ARG A 36 2.56 -10.65 1.03
CA ARG A 36 3.48 -9.53 1.24
C ARG A 36 2.93 -8.31 0.53
N VAL A 37 2.63 -7.25 1.27
CA VAL A 37 2.06 -6.02 0.71
C VAL A 37 3.05 -4.88 0.79
N ILE A 38 3.38 -4.29 -0.36
CA ILE A 38 4.26 -3.13 -0.51
C ILE A 38 3.41 -1.94 -0.93
N LYS A 39 3.23 -0.99 -0.01
CA LYS A 39 2.50 0.25 -0.25
C LYS A 39 3.42 1.27 -0.94
N ILE A 40 2.96 1.79 -2.07
CA ILE A 40 3.63 2.84 -2.82
C ILE A 40 3.05 4.19 -2.38
N GLU A 41 3.93 5.05 -1.89
CA GLU A 41 3.56 6.33 -1.30
C GLU A 41 4.29 7.48 -1.98
N ARG A 42 3.76 8.69 -1.88
CA ARG A 42 4.46 9.89 -2.34
C ARG A 42 5.64 10.19 -1.40
N PRO A 43 6.80 10.62 -1.91
CA PRO A 43 7.90 11.10 -1.07
C PRO A 43 7.45 12.24 -0.15
N ASP A 44 6.62 13.13 -0.70
CA ASP A 44 6.12 14.30 0.02
C ASP A 44 4.84 13.95 0.79
N GLY A 45 5.03 13.37 1.97
CA GLY A 45 3.99 13.18 2.96
C GLY A 45 3.06 11.97 2.72
N GLY A 46 3.43 11.06 1.83
CA GLY A 46 2.83 9.73 1.69
C GLY A 46 1.36 9.67 1.25
N ASP A 47 0.65 8.66 1.74
CA ASP A 47 -0.81 8.56 1.64
C ASP A 47 -1.49 9.73 2.36
N LEU A 48 -2.56 10.29 1.79
CA LEU A 48 -3.30 11.39 2.42
C LEU A 48 -3.95 10.98 3.74
N SER A 49 -4.25 9.68 3.92
CA SER A 49 -4.79 9.18 5.18
C SER A 49 -3.83 9.36 6.36
N ARG A 50 -2.52 9.55 6.14
CA ARG A 50 -1.55 9.94 7.18
C ARG A 50 -1.93 11.21 7.91
N ARG A 51 -2.66 12.12 7.24
CA ARG A 51 -3.14 13.40 7.81
C ARG A 51 -4.66 13.47 7.95
N LEU A 52 -5.37 12.35 7.76
CA LEU A 52 -6.81 12.31 7.91
C LEU A 52 -7.17 12.02 9.36
N TYR A 53 -7.40 13.06 10.16
CA TYR A 53 -7.70 12.91 11.57
C TYR A 53 -9.20 12.66 11.80
N LEU A 54 -9.52 11.46 12.26
CA LEU A 54 -10.84 11.09 12.81
C LEU A 54 -10.80 10.96 14.35
N SER A 55 -9.62 11.16 14.94
CA SER A 55 -9.34 11.21 16.37
C SER A 55 -8.43 12.40 16.68
N ASP A 56 -8.44 12.85 17.94
CA ASP A 56 -7.49 13.81 18.51
C ASP A 56 -6.11 13.19 18.85
N THR A 57 -5.93 11.92 18.52
CA THR A 57 -4.70 11.15 18.75
C THR A 57 -3.92 10.94 17.44
N GLU A 58 -2.60 11.06 17.52
CA GLU A 58 -1.64 10.71 16.46
C GLU A 58 -0.55 9.77 16.98
N ILE A 59 0.07 9.01 16.07
CA ILE A 59 1.17 8.09 16.38
C ILE A 59 2.33 8.44 15.45
N GLY A 60 3.39 9.01 16.02
CA GLY A 60 4.59 9.39 15.25
C GLY A 60 4.32 10.46 14.18
N GLY A 61 3.34 11.35 14.40
CA GLY A 61 2.93 12.37 13.44
C GLY A 61 1.94 11.89 12.36
N ASP A 62 1.52 10.62 12.40
CA ASP A 62 0.51 10.07 11.50
C ASP A 62 -0.82 9.84 12.23
N SER A 63 -1.91 9.96 11.49
CA SER A 63 -3.25 9.61 11.95
C SER A 63 -3.38 8.13 12.31
N THR A 64 -4.13 7.86 13.37
CA THR A 64 -4.47 6.49 13.81
C THR A 64 -5.19 5.68 12.72
N ILE A 65 -5.97 6.33 11.85
CA ILE A 65 -6.65 5.62 10.76
C ILE A 65 -5.64 5.07 9.73
N PHE A 66 -4.58 5.81 9.43
CA PHE A 66 -3.54 5.35 8.52
C PHE A 66 -2.90 4.06 9.06
N HIS A 67 -2.53 4.07 10.34
CA HIS A 67 -1.97 2.89 11.01
C HIS A 67 -2.95 1.72 11.03
N ALA A 68 -4.23 1.96 11.32
CA ALA A 68 -5.25 0.91 11.37
C ALA A 68 -5.42 0.18 10.02
N ILE A 69 -5.41 0.92 8.90
CA ILE A 69 -5.68 0.36 7.57
C ILE A 69 -4.41 0.00 6.77
N ASN A 70 -3.22 0.32 7.28
CA ASN A 70 -1.94 -0.01 6.65
C ASN A 70 -0.99 -0.81 7.56
N ARG A 71 -1.43 -1.26 8.73
CA ARG A 71 -0.61 -2.09 9.63
C ARG A 71 0.01 -3.29 8.90
N GLY A 72 1.28 -3.55 9.21
CA GLY A 72 2.04 -4.68 8.66
C GLY A 72 2.52 -4.51 7.22
N LYS A 73 2.02 -3.54 6.46
CA LYS A 73 2.49 -3.29 5.08
C LYS A 73 3.91 -2.72 5.11
N GLU A 74 4.72 -3.10 4.14
CA GLU A 74 5.94 -2.38 3.79
C GLU A 74 5.56 -1.06 3.10
N SER A 75 6.40 -0.03 3.23
CA SER A 75 6.18 1.28 2.58
C SER A 75 7.40 1.66 1.75
N LEU A 76 7.15 2.09 0.51
CA LEU A 76 8.16 2.58 -0.42
C LEU A 76 7.69 3.92 -1.01
N ALA A 77 8.50 4.96 -0.80
CA ALA A 77 8.27 6.27 -1.41
C ALA A 77 8.75 6.28 -2.87
N ILE A 78 7.88 6.69 -3.79
CA ILE A 78 8.14 6.77 -5.24
C ILE A 78 7.60 8.09 -5.78
N ASP A 79 8.46 8.90 -6.40
CA ASP A 79 8.02 10.05 -7.18
C ASP A 79 7.57 9.61 -8.58
N LEU A 80 6.25 9.57 -8.79
CA LEU A 80 5.65 9.21 -10.07
C LEU A 80 5.92 10.22 -11.20
N LYS A 81 6.58 11.35 -10.91
CA LYS A 81 7.04 12.31 -11.92
C LYS A 81 8.50 12.09 -12.33
N ASN A 82 9.24 11.27 -11.58
CA ASN A 82 10.63 10.96 -11.86
C ASN A 82 10.71 9.67 -12.70
N GLU A 83 11.38 9.74 -13.85
CA GLU A 83 11.47 8.62 -14.78
C GLU A 83 12.23 7.41 -14.22
N ALA A 84 13.25 7.64 -13.39
CA ALA A 84 14.02 6.57 -12.76
C ALA A 84 13.19 5.84 -11.70
N ASP A 85 12.42 6.59 -10.91
CA ASP A 85 11.48 6.06 -9.93
C ASP A 85 10.35 5.26 -10.62
N LEU A 86 9.81 5.77 -11.72
CA LEU A 86 8.84 5.04 -12.55
C LEU A 86 9.42 3.74 -13.11
N ALA A 87 10.66 3.75 -13.58
CA ALA A 87 11.32 2.54 -14.07
C ALA A 87 11.50 1.50 -12.95
N ALA A 88 11.90 1.94 -11.75
CA ALA A 88 12.01 1.08 -10.58
C ALA A 88 10.64 0.50 -10.16
N LEU A 89 9.60 1.35 -10.12
CA LEU A 89 8.24 0.93 -9.83
C LEU A 89 7.73 -0.09 -10.86
N ARG A 90 7.95 0.14 -12.16
CA ARG A 90 7.58 -0.82 -13.23
C ARG A 90 8.30 -2.16 -13.03
N GLY A 91 9.57 -2.15 -12.63
CA GLY A 91 10.32 -3.36 -12.29
C GLY A 91 9.77 -4.09 -11.06
N LEU A 92 9.25 -3.37 -10.07
CA LEU A 92 8.57 -3.96 -8.91
C LEU A 92 7.21 -4.56 -9.30
N ILE A 93 6.40 -3.81 -10.05
CA ILE A 93 5.09 -4.26 -10.56
C ILE A 93 5.24 -5.51 -11.43
N ALA A 94 6.27 -5.59 -12.26
CA ALA A 94 6.54 -6.77 -13.10
C ALA A 94 6.80 -8.07 -12.31
N LYS A 95 7.11 -7.97 -11.01
CA LYS A 95 7.32 -9.10 -10.10
C LYS A 95 6.16 -9.33 -9.14
N ALA A 96 5.15 -8.46 -9.16
CA ALA A 96 3.99 -8.55 -8.28
C ALA A 96 2.91 -9.43 -8.89
N ASP A 97 2.19 -10.15 -8.04
CA ASP A 97 1.04 -10.97 -8.43
C ASP A 97 -0.24 -10.12 -8.51
N VAL A 98 -0.30 -9.05 -7.72
CA VAL A 98 -1.47 -8.16 -7.65
C VAL A 98 -1.03 -6.70 -7.61
N LEU A 99 -1.67 -5.87 -8.44
CA LEU A 99 -1.60 -4.41 -8.36
C LEU A 99 -2.94 -3.84 -7.91
N ILE A 100 -2.94 -3.03 -6.85
CA ILE A 100 -4.14 -2.34 -6.36
C ILE A 100 -3.97 -0.83 -6.56
N GLN A 101 -4.97 -0.20 -7.18
CA GLN A 101 -5.06 1.26 -7.32
C GLN A 101 -6.53 1.70 -7.18
N ASN A 102 -6.74 2.91 -6.68
CA ASN A 102 -8.07 3.54 -6.61
C ASN A 102 -8.01 5.02 -7.01
N PHE A 103 -7.12 5.36 -7.93
CA PHE A 103 -7.01 6.71 -8.46
C PHE A 103 -8.27 7.10 -9.23
N ARG A 104 -8.43 8.40 -9.46
CA ARG A 104 -9.48 8.89 -10.37
C ARG A 104 -9.26 8.29 -11.77
N PRO A 105 -10.34 8.05 -12.54
CA PRO A 105 -10.23 7.55 -13.91
C PRO A 105 -9.23 8.35 -14.75
N GLY A 106 -8.42 7.66 -15.54
CA GLY A 106 -7.42 8.27 -16.42
C GLY A 106 -6.09 8.59 -15.74
N VAL A 107 -5.96 8.49 -14.40
CA VAL A 107 -4.69 8.81 -13.71
C VAL A 107 -3.62 7.78 -14.01
N ILE A 108 -3.95 6.49 -13.89
CA ILE A 108 -2.97 5.41 -14.04
C ILE A 108 -2.47 5.28 -15.49
N GLU A 109 -3.31 5.63 -16.47
CA GLU A 109 -2.97 5.59 -17.89
C GLU A 109 -2.00 6.70 -18.32
N ARG A 110 -1.83 7.74 -17.48
CA ARG A 110 -0.88 8.84 -17.73
C ARG A 110 0.49 8.61 -17.07
N LEU A 111 0.68 7.48 -16.38
CA LEU A 111 1.91 7.09 -15.67
C LEU A 111 2.70 6.04 -16.48
#